data_AF-A0ABD2WPE2-F1
#
_entry.id   AF-A0ABD2WPE2-F1
#
_cell.length_a   1.000
_cell.length_b   1.000
_cell.length_c   1.000
_cell.angle_alpha   90.00
_cell.angle_beta   90.00
_cell.angle_gamma   90.00
#
_symmetry.space_group_name_H-M   'P 1'
#
loop_
_entity.id
_entity.type
_entity.pdbx_description
1 polymer ?
#
loop_
_entity_poly.entity_id
_entity_poly.type
_entity_poly.pdbx_seq_one_letter_code
_entity_poly.pdbx_strand_id
1 'polypeptide(L)'
;MELEYPTNYLQSLRFPGFPVHKLRFKIGSIVMLIRNISINDGLCNGTRLKILNLYNHNIEAEIITGNKINTIVFIPRIILDTNSC
;
A
#
# COMPACT_ATOMS: atom_id res chain seq x y z
N MET A 1 -0.74 -17.22 -22.99
CA MET A 1 -1.74 -17.70 -22.03
C MET A 1 -1.57 -16.85 -20.78
N GLU A 2 -2.30 -15.74 -20.72
CA GLU A 2 -2.25 -14.76 -19.63
C GLU A 2 -2.76 -15.40 -18.34
N LEU A 3 -2.05 -15.19 -17.24
CA LEU A 3 -2.49 -15.59 -15.91
C LEU A 3 -3.56 -14.61 -15.44
N GLU A 4 -4.80 -14.85 -15.85
CA GLU A 4 -5.97 -14.20 -15.27
C GLU A 4 -6.16 -14.69 -13.84
N TYR A 5 -5.75 -13.85 -12.88
CA TYR A 5 -6.22 -14.00 -11.51
C TYR A 5 -7.72 -13.68 -11.48
N PRO A 6 -8.56 -14.53 -10.85
CA PRO A 6 -9.98 -14.22 -10.74
C PRO A 6 -10.14 -12.92 -9.94
N THR A 7 -11.01 -12.04 -10.41
CA THR A 7 -11.23 -10.67 -9.91
C THR A 7 -11.47 -10.60 -8.40
N ASN A 8 -11.86 -11.72 -7.77
CA ASN A 8 -12.31 -11.81 -6.39
C ASN A 8 -11.32 -12.51 -5.43
N TYR A 9 -10.08 -12.78 -5.84
CA TYR A 9 -9.09 -13.39 -4.94
C TYR A 9 -8.76 -12.47 -3.73
N LEU A 10 -8.78 -11.16 -3.93
CA LEU A 10 -8.66 -10.16 -2.87
C LEU A 10 -9.93 -10.00 -2.02
N GLN A 11 -11.04 -10.69 -2.32
CA GLN A 11 -12.27 -10.65 -1.53
C GLN A 11 -12.43 -11.88 -0.61
N SER A 12 -11.59 -12.91 -0.73
CA SER A 12 -11.84 -14.23 -0.12
C SER A 12 -11.32 -14.42 1.30
N LEU A 13 -10.17 -13.88 1.71
CA LEU A 13 -9.58 -14.20 3.02
C LEU A 13 -10.20 -13.43 4.25
N ARG A 14 -11.52 -13.40 4.44
CA ARG A 14 -12.26 -12.43 5.31
C ARG A 14 -11.69 -12.18 6.72
N PHE A 15 -11.33 -10.92 7.03
CA PHE A 15 -11.33 -10.32 8.38
C PHE A 15 -12.52 -9.35 8.45
N PRO A 16 -13.36 -9.33 9.50
CA PRO A 16 -14.40 -8.30 9.62
C PRO A 16 -13.72 -6.92 9.71
N GLY A 17 -13.75 -6.16 8.62
CA GLY A 17 -13.15 -4.82 8.52
C GLY A 17 -11.79 -4.73 7.82
N PHE A 18 -11.16 -5.83 7.37
CA PHE A 18 -9.90 -5.76 6.60
C PHE A 18 -9.86 -6.70 5.41
N PRO A 19 -9.14 -6.30 4.33
CA PRO A 19 -9.10 -7.05 3.11
C PRO A 19 -7.99 -8.08 3.29
N VAL A 20 -8.34 -9.14 4.00
CA VAL A 20 -8.04 -10.52 3.70
C VAL A 20 -6.62 -10.95 3.28
N HIS A 21 -6.05 -10.35 2.26
CA HIS A 21 -4.89 -10.83 1.52
C HIS A 21 -3.58 -10.31 2.07
N LYS A 22 -2.56 -11.19 2.06
CA LYS A 22 -1.19 -10.78 2.35
C LYS A 22 -0.63 -9.95 1.20
N LEU A 23 -0.57 -8.64 1.40
CA LEU A 23 0.05 -7.72 0.45
C LEU A 23 1.58 -7.85 0.55
N ARG A 24 2.22 -8.25 -0.56
CA ARG A 24 3.68 -8.33 -0.70
C ARG A 24 4.14 -7.26 -1.66
N PHE A 25 5.12 -6.47 -1.26
CA PHE A 25 5.71 -5.43 -2.08
C PHE A 25 7.00 -5.92 -2.73
N LYS A 26 7.34 -5.35 -3.89
CA LYS A 26 8.63 -5.52 -4.56
C LYS A 26 9.26 -4.14 -4.76
N ILE A 27 10.57 -4.04 -4.59
CA ILE A 27 11.32 -2.83 -4.97
C ILE A 27 11.07 -2.53 -6.46
N GLY A 28 10.77 -1.28 -6.77
CA GLY A 28 10.40 -0.78 -8.09
C GLY A 28 8.93 -0.94 -8.47
N SER A 29 8.12 -1.66 -7.68
CA SER A 29 6.68 -1.79 -7.96
C SER A 29 5.94 -0.49 -7.70
N ILE A 30 4.89 -0.24 -8.48
CA ILE A 30 3.98 0.88 -8.28
C ILE A 30 2.79 0.40 -7.45
N VAL A 31 2.52 1.11 -6.37
CA VAL A 31 1.40 0.84 -5.46
C VAL A 31 0.54 2.08 -5.35
N MET A 32 -0.71 1.92 -4.93
CA MET A 32 -1.63 3.04 -4.70
C MET A 32 -2.05 3.05 -3.23
N LEU A 33 -2.05 4.23 -2.62
CA LEU A 33 -2.64 4.42 -1.30
C LEU A 33 -4.16 4.26 -1.40
N ILE A 34 -4.73 3.43 -0.53
CA ILE A 34 -6.18 3.21 -0.42
C ILE A 34 -6.84 4.08 0.66
N ARG A 35 -6.03 4.78 1.47
CA ARG A 35 -6.49 5.63 2.57
C ARG A 35 -5.60 6.86 2.70
N ASN A 36 -6.16 7.93 3.27
CA ASN A 36 -5.41 9.13 3.58
C ASN A 36 -4.47 8.87 4.78
N ILE A 37 -3.21 9.26 4.65
CA ILE A 37 -2.21 9.23 5.72
C ILE A 37 -1.89 10.66 6.14
N SER A 38 -1.52 11.51 5.17
CA SER A 38 -1.29 12.94 5.36
C SER A 38 -1.63 13.68 4.09
N ILE A 39 -2.70 14.47 4.12
CA ILE A 39 -3.16 15.24 2.96
C ILE A 39 -2.15 16.35 2.63
N ASN A 40 -1.59 17.00 3.65
CA ASN A 40 -0.63 18.09 3.49
C ASN A 40 0.66 17.63 2.78
N ASP A 41 1.06 16.38 3.00
CA ASP A 41 2.26 15.78 2.40
C ASP A 41 1.97 15.08 1.06
N GLY A 42 0.73 15.15 0.55
CA GLY A 42 0.33 14.49 -0.70
C GLY A 42 0.11 12.98 -0.61
N LEU A 43 0.03 12.44 0.62
CA LEU A 43 -0.24 11.03 0.90
C LEU A 43 -1.75 10.79 1.12
N CYS A 44 -2.52 11.03 0.07
CA CYS A 44 -3.96 10.81 0.04
C CYS A 44 -4.34 9.53 -0.74
N ASN A 45 -5.59 9.11 -0.60
CA ASN A 45 -6.15 8.01 -1.38
C ASN A 45 -6.01 8.29 -2.89
N GLY A 46 -5.56 7.30 -3.64
CA GLY A 46 -5.28 7.44 -5.07
C GLY A 46 -3.86 7.88 -5.40
N THR A 47 -3.07 8.38 -4.44
CA THR A 47 -1.65 8.66 -4.66
C THR A 47 -0.92 7.38 -5.00
N ARG A 48 -0.25 7.36 -6.15
CA ARG A 48 0.62 6.27 -6.58
C ARG A 48 2.04 6.51 -6.09
N LEU A 49 2.63 5.46 -5.55
CA LEU A 49 3.98 5.44 -5.00
C LEU A 49 4.80 4.36 -5.73
N LYS A 50 6.06 4.66 -6.02
CA LYS A 50 7.04 3.66 -6.46
C LYS A 50 7.86 3.21 -5.26
N ILE A 51 7.85 1.91 -4.98
CA ILE A 51 8.63 1.36 -3.85
C ILE A 51 10.12 1.48 -4.16
N LEU A 52 10.87 2.13 -3.29
CA LEU A 52 12.33 2.26 -3.38
C LEU A 52 13.01 1.19 -2.52
N ASN A 53 12.62 1.07 -1.25
CA ASN A 53 13.16 0.07 -0.32
C ASN A 53 12.11 -0.44 0.64
N LEU A 54 12.38 -1.63 1.20
CA LEU A 54 11.54 -2.28 2.22
C LEU A 54 12.37 -2.54 3.46
N TYR A 55 11.99 -1.89 4.56
CA TYR A 55 12.58 -2.11 5.89
C TYR A 55 11.64 -2.97 6.74
N ASN A 56 12.12 -3.36 7.93
CA ASN A 56 11.34 -4.18 8.86
C ASN A 56 9.99 -3.52 9.23
N HIS A 57 10.01 -2.20 9.45
CA HIS A 57 8.85 -1.43 9.94
C HIS A 57 8.42 -0.29 9.04
N ASN A 58 9.17 0.02 7.97
CA ASN A 58 8.88 1.14 7.08
C ASN A 58 9.06 0.73 5.61
N ILE A 59 8.30 1.38 4.74
CA ILE A 59 8.41 1.28 3.29
C ILE A 59 8.90 2.64 2.80
N GLU A 60 10.05 2.68 2.16
CA GLU A 60 10.51 3.88 1.47
C GLU A 60 9.95 3.87 0.06
N ALA A 61 9.29 4.96 -0.32
CA ALA A 61 8.66 5.08 -1.62
C ALA A 61 8.74 6.51 -2.16
N GLU A 62 8.68 6.63 -3.47
CA GLU A 62 8.65 7.91 -4.17
C GLU A 62 7.22 8.20 -4.66
N ILE A 63 6.74 9.42 -4.44
CA ILE A 63 5.47 9.88 -5.01
C ILE A 63 5.63 10.07 -6.51
N ILE A 64 4.81 9.39 -7.31
CA ILE A 64 4.85 9.49 -8.78
C ILE A 64 3.60 10.14 -9.38
N THR A 65 2.64 10.57 -8.54
CA THR A 65 1.42 11.28 -8.97
C THR A 65 1.06 12.41 -8.02
N GLY A 66 0.45 13.48 -8.54
CA GLY A 66 -0.06 14.60 -7.75
C GLY A 66 0.92 15.76 -7.61
N ASN A 67 0.70 16.63 -6.64
CA ASN A 67 1.45 17.90 -6.53
C ASN A 67 2.82 17.75 -5.84
N LYS A 68 3.13 16.57 -5.33
CA LYS A 68 4.36 16.26 -4.56
C LYS A 68 5.22 15.20 -5.25
N ILE A 69 5.16 15.12 -6.59
CA ILE A 69 5.95 14.17 -7.40
C ILE A 69 7.45 14.27 -7.09
N ASN A 70 8.15 13.14 -7.17
CA ASN A 70 9.58 12.97 -6.85
C ASN A 70 9.94 13.20 -5.38
N THR A 71 8.94 13.26 -4.48
CA THR A 71 9.19 13.33 -3.03
C THR A 71 9.34 11.91 -2.48
N ILE A 72 10.41 11.68 -1.72
CA ILE A 72 10.64 10.43 -0.99
C ILE A 72 9.88 10.47 0.33
N VAL A 73 9.14 9.40 0.62
CA VAL A 73 8.31 9.25 1.82
C VAL A 73 8.56 7.90 2.48
N PHE A 74 8.38 7.87 3.80
CA PHE A 74 8.44 6.64 4.59
C PHE A 74 7.04 6.30 5.08
N ILE A 75 6.50 5.18 4.62
CA ILE A 75 5.20 4.67 5.04
C ILE A 75 5.43 3.62 6.13
N PRO A 76 4.92 3.82 7.37
CA PRO A 76 5.04 2.82 8.40
C PRO A 76 4.22 1.58 8.03
N ARG A 77 4.82 0.40 8.21
CA ARG A 77 4.14 -0.89 8.06
C ARG A 77 3.25 -1.09 9.28
N ILE A 78 1.99 -0.69 9.15
CA ILE A 78 1.00 -0.86 10.20
C ILE A 78 0.57 -2.32 10.21
N ILE A 79 0.98 -3.03 11.27
CA ILE A 79 0.49 -4.37 11.59
C ILE A 79 -0.85 -4.17 12.28
N LEU A 80 -1.88 -4.81 11.75
CA LEU A 80 -3.20 -4.80 12.36
C LEU A 80 -3.32 -6.08 13.17
N ASP A 81 -3.29 -5.93 14.48
CA ASP A 81 -3.57 -7.03 15.39
C ASP A 81 -5.08 -7.13 15.59
N THR A 82 -5.64 -8.30 15.31
CA THR A 82 -7.08 -8.57 15.47
C THR A 82 -7.40 -9.24 16.82
N ASN A 83 -6.41 -9.43 17.71
CA ASN A 83 -6.59 -10.13 18.99
C ASN A 83 -7.04 -9.24 20.16
N SER A 84 -7.58 -8.05 19.87
CA SER A 84 -8.09 -7.12 20.88
C SER A 84 -9.62 -7.05 20.84
N CYS A 85 -10.30 -8.19 20.95
CA CYS A 85 -11.72 -8.32 21.29
C CYS A 85 -11.92 -9.61 22.09
#